data_AF-A0A085WIZ3-F1
#
_entry.id   AF-A0A085WIZ3-F1
#
_cell.length_a   1.000
_cell.length_b   1.000
_cell.length_c   1.000
_cell.angle_alpha   90.00
_cell.angle_beta   90.00
_cell.angle_gamma   90.00
#
_symmetry.space_group_name_H-M   'P 1'
#
loop_
_entity.id
_entity.type
_entity.pdbx_description
1 polymer ?
#
loop_
_entity_poly.entity_id
_entity_poly.type
_entity_poly.pdbx_seq_one_letter_code
_entity_poly.pdbx_strand_id
1 'polypeptide(L)'
;MFIIPWRHKPPLLPSQIQALKEAEQERRKPHEKHHIFPQASREWFEGKKIDIDEYTIPLEVEKHRSIHRGERGGPWNAAWRKWIFDNGDATKEEIFRYAGQLIYEFELFGPIVPYWKLPPPLPPGY
;
A
#
# COMPACT_ATOMS: atom_id res chain seq x y z
N MET A 1 47.21 20.99 9.54
CA MET A 1 45.94 20.68 8.86
C MET A 1 45.55 19.27 9.24
N PHE A 2 44.51 19.09 10.06
CA PHE A 2 44.04 17.75 10.47
C PHE A 2 42.88 17.35 9.57
N ILE A 3 43.02 16.23 8.87
CA ILE A 3 41.93 15.57 8.13
C ILE A 3 41.38 14.49 9.05
N ILE A 4 40.14 14.62 9.51
CA ILE A 4 39.47 13.56 10.27
C ILE A 4 38.97 12.52 9.26
N PRO A 5 39.44 11.25 9.31
CA PRO A 5 38.94 10.22 8.42
C PRO A 5 37.53 9.81 8.88
N TRP A 6 36.51 10.21 8.11
CA TRP A 6 35.12 9.77 8.26
C TRP A 6 34.94 8.29 7.86
N ARG A 7 35.68 7.37 8.49
CA ARG A 7 35.62 5.92 8.21
C ARG A 7 35.25 5.05 9.41
N HIS A 8 34.89 5.65 10.54
CA HIS A 8 34.37 4.90 11.68
C HIS A 8 32.87 5.11 11.80
N LYS A 9 32.09 4.11 11.35
CA LYS A 9 30.70 3.97 11.78
C LYS A 9 30.74 3.39 13.20
N PRO A 10 30.32 4.13 14.24
CA PRO A 10 30.26 3.58 15.59
C PRO A 10 29.34 2.35 15.60
N PRO A 11 29.58 1.35 16.46
CA PRO A 11 28.64 0.25 16.61
C PRO A 11 27.27 0.79 17.03
N LEU A 12 26.21 0.14 16.55
CA LEU A 12 24.84 0.52 16.91
C LEU A 12 24.63 0.42 18.42
N LEU A 13 23.94 1.41 18.99
CA LEU A 13 23.50 1.37 20.37
C LEU A 13 22.49 0.22 20.58
N PRO A 14 22.37 -0.34 21.79
CA PRO A 14 21.37 -1.38 22.07
C PRO A 14 19.95 -1.01 21.66
N SER A 15 19.56 0.27 21.83
CA SER A 15 18.25 0.77 21.40
C SER A 15 18.06 0.77 19.87
N GLN A 16 19.12 1.08 19.12
CA GLN A 16 19.09 1.03 17.65
C GLN A 16 19.01 -0.41 17.15
N ILE A 17 19.74 -1.34 17.78
CA ILE A 17 19.64 -2.77 17.47
C ILE A 17 18.22 -3.29 17.74
N GLN A 18 17.64 -2.89 18.87
CA GLN A 18 16.29 -3.29 19.24
C GLN A 18 15.26 -2.74 18.25
N ALA A 19 15.33 -1.46 17.89
CA ALA A 19 14.45 -0.86 16.90
C ALA A 19 14.56 -1.53 15.51
N LEU A 20 15.76 -1.91 15.08
CA LEU A 20 15.96 -2.64 13.83
C LEU A 20 15.36 -4.06 13.87
N LYS A 21 15.50 -4.76 15.01
CA LYS A 21 14.89 -6.08 15.20
C LYS A 21 13.36 -5.99 15.19
N GLU A 22 12.80 -5.00 15.87
CA GLU A 22 11.36 -4.75 15.88
C GLU A 22 10.85 -4.42 14.47
N ALA A 23 11.53 -3.52 13.76
CA ALA A 23 11.21 -3.20 12.37
C ALA A 23 11.28 -4.43 11.46
N GLU A 24 12.28 -5.31 11.64
CA GLU A 24 12.40 -6.56 10.87
C GLU A 24 11.28 -7.54 11.22
N GLN A 25 10.89 -7.66 12.49
CA GLN A 25 9.76 -8.50 12.91
C GLN A 25 8.44 -7.98 12.32
N GLU A 26 8.20 -6.67 12.41
CA GLU A 26 7.05 -6.01 11.80
C GLU A 26 7.01 -6.24 10.28
N ARG A 27 8.16 -6.14 9.59
CA ARG A 27 8.28 -6.40 8.14
C ARG A 27 8.03 -7.86 7.75
N ARG A 28 8.23 -8.82 8.67
CA ARG A 28 7.98 -10.25 8.44
C ARG A 28 6.55 -10.68 8.65
N LYS A 29 5.70 -9.81 9.19
CA LYS A 29 4.27 -10.09 9.32
C LYS A 29 3.68 -10.49 7.95
N PRO A 30 2.67 -11.36 7.90
CA PRO A 30 2.09 -11.76 6.63
C PRO A 30 1.41 -10.55 5.96
N HIS A 31 1.66 -10.40 4.66
CA HIS A 31 1.06 -9.35 3.85
C HIS A 31 0.18 -9.97 2.76
N GLU A 32 -0.91 -9.28 2.43
CA GLU A 32 -1.78 -9.57 1.30
C GLU A 32 -1.76 -8.35 0.36
N LYS A 33 -1.89 -8.60 -0.94
CA LYS A 33 -2.01 -7.51 -1.91
C LYS A 33 -3.45 -7.02 -1.93
N HIS A 34 -3.61 -5.74 -1.69
CA HIS A 34 -4.88 -5.05 -1.77
C HIS A 34 -4.96 -4.25 -3.06
N HIS A 35 -5.99 -4.50 -3.87
CA HIS A 35 -6.24 -3.71 -5.09
C HIS A 35 -6.71 -2.30 -4.72
N ILE A 36 -6.01 -1.28 -5.23
CA ILE A 36 -6.40 0.13 -5.04
C ILE A 36 -7.75 0.39 -5.72
N PHE A 37 -7.97 -0.21 -6.88
CA PHE A 37 -9.23 -0.18 -7.62
C PHE A 37 -9.98 -1.51 -7.39
N PRO A 38 -11.17 -1.51 -6.75
CA PRO A 38 -11.84 -2.76 -6.38
C PRO A 38 -12.18 -3.66 -7.56
N GLN A 39 -11.90 -4.96 -7.41
CA GLN A 39 -12.31 -5.98 -8.39
C GLN A 39 -13.83 -5.99 -8.62
N ALA A 40 -14.62 -5.67 -7.60
CA ALA A 40 -16.08 -5.58 -7.68
C ALA A 40 -16.59 -4.50 -8.67
N SER A 41 -15.73 -3.59 -9.11
CA SER A 41 -16.04 -2.54 -10.10
C SER A 41 -15.08 -2.58 -11.29
N ARG A 42 -14.44 -3.75 -11.55
CA ARG A 42 -13.47 -3.95 -12.63
C ARG A 42 -13.95 -3.42 -13.98
N GLU A 43 -15.15 -3.80 -14.40
CA GLU A 43 -15.71 -3.41 -15.70
C GLU A 43 -15.78 -1.89 -15.88
N TRP A 44 -16.10 -1.17 -14.80
CA TRP A 44 -16.16 0.29 -14.82
C TRP A 44 -14.76 0.90 -15.02
N PHE A 45 -13.76 0.39 -14.31
CA PHE A 45 -12.36 0.84 -14.46
C PHE A 45 -11.77 0.49 -15.84
N GLU A 46 -12.09 -0.68 -16.38
CA GLU A 46 -11.68 -1.10 -17.72
C GLU A 46 -12.27 -0.18 -18.79
N GLY A 47 -13.55 0.21 -18.65
CA GLY A 47 -14.18 1.25 -19.48
C GLY A 47 -13.46 2.61 -19.42
N LYS A 48 -12.79 2.91 -18.30
CA LYS A 48 -11.94 4.10 -18.10
C LYS A 48 -10.47 3.87 -18.49
N LYS A 49 -10.14 2.73 -19.11
CA LYS A 49 -8.78 2.34 -19.50
C LYS A 49 -7.81 2.30 -18.31
N ILE A 50 -8.26 1.74 -17.20
CA ILE A 50 -7.47 1.47 -16.00
C ILE A 50 -7.43 -0.05 -15.81
N ASP A 51 -6.25 -0.64 -16.00
CA ASP A 51 -6.00 -2.03 -15.60
C ASP A 51 -5.76 -2.05 -14.09
N ILE A 52 -6.72 -2.60 -13.34
CA ILE A 52 -6.66 -2.60 -11.88
C ILE A 52 -5.54 -3.48 -11.32
N ASP A 53 -5.08 -4.47 -12.09
CA ASP A 53 -4.05 -5.40 -11.65
C ASP A 53 -2.65 -4.77 -11.67
N GLU A 54 -2.48 -3.59 -12.30
CA GLU A 54 -1.26 -2.79 -12.21
C GLU A 54 -1.12 -2.05 -10.86
N TYR A 55 -2.21 -1.97 -10.06
CA TYR A 55 -2.31 -1.06 -8.92
C TYR A 55 -2.72 -1.78 -7.63
N THR A 56 -1.74 -2.38 -6.95
CA THR A 56 -1.94 -2.99 -5.63
C THR A 56 -0.98 -2.44 -4.58
N ILE A 57 -1.37 -2.50 -3.32
CA ILE A 57 -0.53 -2.16 -2.16
C ILE A 57 -0.42 -3.41 -1.28
N PRO A 58 0.79 -3.90 -0.97
CA PRO A 58 0.97 -4.93 0.05
C PRO A 58 0.61 -4.37 1.42
N LEU A 59 -0.38 -4.97 2.08
CA LEU A 59 -0.83 -4.58 3.42
C LEU A 59 -0.67 -5.76 4.36
N GLU A 60 -0.40 -5.48 5.64
CA GLU A 60 -0.54 -6.49 6.68
C GLU A 60 -1.94 -7.12 6.60
N VAL A 61 -2.02 -8.44 6.76
CA VAL A 61 -3.29 -9.20 6.68
C VAL A 61 -4.39 -8.59 7.56
N GLU A 62 -4.05 -8.13 8.76
CA GLU A 62 -5.03 -7.49 9.66
C GLU A 62 -5.59 -6.20 9.07
N LYS A 63 -4.73 -5.33 8.53
CA LYS A 63 -5.14 -4.08 7.87
C LYS A 63 -5.98 -4.36 6.64
N HIS A 64 -5.56 -5.32 5.80
CA HIS A 64 -6.32 -5.71 4.62
C HIS A 64 -7.73 -6.22 4.98
N ARG A 65 -7.83 -7.06 6.01
CA ARG A 65 -9.10 -7.61 6.47
C ARG A 65 -9.99 -6.58 7.14
N SER A 66 -9.44 -5.57 7.81
CA SER A 66 -10.26 -4.56 8.50
C SER A 66 -11.03 -3.69 7.51
N ILE A 67 -10.40 -3.28 6.40
CA ILE A 67 -11.02 -2.43 5.36
C ILE A 67 -12.00 -3.19 4.46
N HIS A 68 -11.92 -4.53 4.45
CA HIS A 68 -12.87 -5.43 3.76
C HIS A 68 -13.85 -6.14 4.69
N ARG A 69 -13.85 -5.85 5.98
CA ARG A 69 -14.76 -6.47 6.93
C ARG A 69 -16.20 -6.05 6.65
N GLY A 70 -17.12 -7.01 6.69
CA GLY A 70 -18.55 -6.79 6.52
C GLY A 70 -19.03 -7.12 5.11
N GLU A 71 -20.21 -6.62 4.76
CA GLU A 71 -20.87 -6.99 3.52
C GLU A 71 -20.22 -6.34 2.29
N ARG A 72 -20.32 -7.01 1.14
CA ARG A 72 -19.97 -6.48 -0.20
C ARG A 72 -18.55 -5.88 -0.30
N GLY A 73 -17.60 -6.46 0.43
CA GLY A 73 -16.20 -6.03 0.48
C GLY A 73 -15.93 -4.84 1.39
N GLY A 74 -16.82 -4.58 2.36
CA GLY A 74 -16.58 -3.68 3.47
C GLY A 74 -16.48 -2.19 3.11
N PRO A 75 -15.96 -1.38 4.05
CA PRO A 75 -15.81 0.06 3.90
C PRO A 75 -15.08 0.51 2.63
N TRP A 76 -14.03 -0.20 2.20
CA TRP A 76 -13.28 0.15 1.00
C TRP A 76 -14.14 0.10 -0.26
N ASN A 77 -14.84 -1.02 -0.48
CA ASN A 77 -15.73 -1.17 -1.63
C ASN A 77 -16.96 -0.25 -1.52
N ALA A 78 -17.42 0.06 -0.31
CA ALA A 78 -18.54 0.98 -0.09
C ALA A 78 -18.20 2.41 -0.53
N ALA A 79 -17.00 2.90 -0.17
CA ALA A 79 -16.51 4.22 -0.57
C ALA A 79 -16.42 4.33 -2.10
N TRP A 80 -15.77 3.37 -2.75
CA TRP A 80 -15.69 3.31 -4.21
C TRP A 80 -17.06 3.24 -4.89
N ARG A 81 -17.96 2.38 -4.41
CA ARG A 81 -19.30 2.25 -4.99
C ARG A 81 -20.08 3.56 -4.92
N LYS A 82 -20.02 4.24 -3.77
CA LYS A 82 -20.67 5.54 -3.59
C LYS A 82 -20.09 6.56 -4.56
N TRP A 83 -18.77 6.67 -4.62
CA TRP A 83 -18.13 7.66 -5.47
C TRP A 83 -18.36 7.39 -6.97
N ILE A 84 -18.31 6.13 -7.41
CA ILE A 84 -18.62 5.74 -8.80
C ILE A 84 -20.06 6.08 -9.15
N PHE A 85 -21.01 5.81 -8.25
CA PHE A 85 -22.41 6.17 -8.45
C PHE A 85 -22.59 7.68 -8.65
N ASP A 86 -21.90 8.49 -7.84
CA ASP A 86 -21.97 9.95 -7.92
C ASP A 86 -21.17 10.54 -9.11
N ASN A 87 -20.19 9.81 -9.64
CA ASN A 87 -19.20 10.31 -10.61
C ASN A 87 -18.98 9.35 -11.80
N GLY A 88 -20.06 8.80 -12.37
CA GLY A 88 -19.97 7.80 -13.45
C GLY A 88 -19.14 8.24 -14.66
N ASP A 89 -19.17 9.54 -14.99
CA ASP A 89 -18.43 10.14 -16.11
C ASP A 89 -17.04 10.66 -15.74
N ALA A 90 -16.54 10.36 -14.54
CA ALA A 90 -15.23 10.82 -14.08
C ALA A 90 -14.10 10.51 -15.07
N THR A 91 -13.18 11.47 -15.17
CA THR A 91 -11.90 11.34 -15.88
C THR A 91 -10.95 10.41 -15.14
N LYS A 92 -9.92 9.93 -15.85
CA LYS A 92 -8.88 9.09 -15.25
C LYS A 92 -8.18 9.83 -14.12
N GLU A 93 -7.90 11.12 -14.31
CA GLU A 93 -7.25 11.99 -13.34
C GLU A 93 -8.05 12.12 -12.04
N GLU A 94 -9.37 12.26 -12.13
CA GLU A 94 -10.26 12.30 -10.95
C GLU A 94 -10.31 10.96 -10.22
N ILE A 95 -10.30 9.85 -10.96
CA ILE A 95 -10.25 8.50 -10.38
C ILE A 95 -8.97 8.30 -9.57
N PHE A 96 -7.82 8.66 -10.13
CA PHE A 96 -6.54 8.56 -9.42
C PHE A 96 -6.45 9.53 -8.24
N ARG A 97 -7.03 10.73 -8.35
CA ARG A 97 -7.11 11.67 -7.23
C ARG A 97 -7.92 11.09 -6.07
N TYR A 98 -9.08 10.50 -6.36
CA TYR A 98 -9.92 9.86 -5.35
C TYR A 98 -9.26 8.62 -4.74
N ALA A 99 -8.55 7.82 -5.54
CA ALA A 99 -7.74 6.72 -5.03
C ALA A 99 -6.69 7.21 -4.01
N GLY A 100 -5.98 8.29 -4.31
CA GLY A 100 -5.03 8.91 -3.39
C GLY A 100 -5.67 9.39 -2.08
N GLN A 101 -6.86 9.98 -2.16
CA GLN A 101 -7.64 10.38 -0.99
C GLN A 101 -8.00 9.16 -0.11
N LEU A 102 -8.53 8.08 -0.70
CA LEU A 102 -8.87 6.87 0.04
C LEU A 102 -7.66 6.19 0.66
N ILE A 103 -6.52 6.15 -0.04
CA ILE A 103 -5.25 5.64 0.50
C ILE A 103 -4.88 6.40 1.78
N TYR A 104 -5.04 7.73 1.79
CA TYR A 104 -4.78 8.55 2.97
C TYR A 104 -5.81 8.31 4.09
N GLU A 105 -7.10 8.38 3.78
CA GLU A 105 -8.20 8.22 4.76
C GLU A 105 -8.21 6.85 5.43
N PHE A 106 -7.88 5.80 4.68
CA PHE A 106 -7.76 4.44 5.19
C PHE A 106 -6.36 4.09 5.67
N GLU A 107 -5.41 5.03 5.65
CA GLU A 107 -4.04 4.83 6.13
C GLU A 107 -3.35 3.60 5.49
N LEU A 108 -3.41 3.51 4.16
CA LEU A 108 -2.80 2.43 3.40
C LEU A 108 -1.35 2.79 3.07
N PHE A 109 -0.41 2.28 3.84
CA PHE A 109 1.02 2.54 3.64
C PHE A 109 1.71 1.38 2.93
N GLY A 110 2.37 1.67 1.82
CA GLY A 110 3.17 0.69 1.09
C GLY A 110 3.50 1.14 -0.34
N PRO A 111 4.40 0.43 -1.03
CA PRO A 111 4.66 0.67 -2.44
C PRO A 111 3.45 0.26 -3.29
N ILE A 112 3.18 1.01 -4.36
CA ILE A 112 2.27 0.56 -5.42
C ILE A 112 3.02 -0.43 -6.32
N VAL A 113 2.48 -1.65 -6.43
CA VAL A 113 3.07 -2.73 -7.23
C VAL A 113 2.00 -3.44 -8.06
N PRO A 114 2.35 -4.00 -9.23
CA PRO A 114 1.44 -4.88 -9.97
C PRO A 114 1.13 -6.18 -9.22
N TYR A 115 -0.07 -6.70 -9.41
CA TYR A 115 -0.59 -7.90 -8.74
C TYR A 115 0.19 -9.17 -9.11
N TRP A 116 0.77 -9.27 -10.31
CA TRP A 116 1.59 -10.42 -10.71
C TRP A 116 3.05 -10.34 -10.26
N LYS A 117 3.57 -9.16 -9.91
CA LYS A 117 4.96 -9.03 -9.44
C LYS A 117 5.06 -9.44 -7.99
N LEU A 118 5.97 -10.33 -7.61
CA LEU A 118 6.26 -10.53 -6.19
C LEU A 118 6.58 -9.17 -5.55
N PRO A 119 6.09 -8.89 -4.32
CA PRO A 119 6.52 -7.70 -3.62
C PRO A 119 8.06 -7.70 -3.60
N PRO A 120 8.70 -6.53 -3.77
CA PRO A 120 10.16 -6.47 -3.80
C PRO A 120 10.72 -7.20 -2.59
N PRO A 121 11.76 -8.04 -2.76
CA PRO A 121 12.38 -8.69 -1.63
C PRO A 121 12.78 -7.61 -0.63
N LEU A 122 12.59 -7.90 0.66
CA LEU A 122 13.05 -7.00 1.71
C LEU A 122 14.54 -6.70 1.43
N PRO A 123 14.96 -5.42 1.29
CA PRO A 123 16.38 -5.12 1.15
C PRO A 123 17.14 -5.79 2.30
N PRO A 124 18.28 -6.47 2.01
CA PRO A 124 19.07 -7.11 3.04
C PRO A 124 19.43 -6.06 4.09
N GLY A 125 19.21 -6.40 5.36
CA GLY A 125 19.36 -5.49 6.49
C GLY A 125 20.70 -4.76 6.48
N TYR A 126 20.68 -3.48 6.86
CA TYR A 126 21.88 -2.69 7.17
C TYR A 126 22.52 -3.16 8.47
#